data_AF-W4S5B1-F1
#
_entry.id   AF-W4S5B1-F1
#
_cell.length_a   1.000
_cell.length_b   1.000
_cell.length_c   1.000
_cell.angle_alpha   90.00
_cell.angle_beta   90.00
_cell.angle_gamma   90.00
#
_symmetry.space_group_name_H-M   'P 1'
#
loop_
_entity.id
_entity.type
_entity.pdbx_description
1 polymer ?
#
loop_
_entity_poly.entity_id
_entity_poly.type
_entity_poly.pdbx_seq_one_letter_code
_entity_poly.pdbx_strand_id
1 'polypeptide(L)' 'MDGSDADDVYEIVLREMEIPLFVEVLNHCEGNQSRAAAMLGIHRATLRKKLKEYGLT' A
#
# COMPACT_ATOMS: atom_id res chain seq x y z
N MET A 1 -24.41 -18.11 3.85
CA MET A 1 -23.64 -16.99 3.26
C MET A 1 -23.24 -16.15 4.45
N ASP A 2 -22.04 -16.33 5.02
CA ASP A 2 -21.64 -15.61 6.24
C ASP A 2 -20.10 -15.55 6.43
N GLY A 3 -19.33 -15.80 5.36
CA GLY A 3 -17.86 -15.85 5.44
C GLY A 3 -17.14 -14.92 4.47
N SER A 4 -17.87 -14.17 3.63
CA SER A 4 -17.30 -13.32 2.58
C SER A 4 -17.27 -11.84 2.93
N ASP A 5 -18.16 -11.38 3.81
CA ASP A 5 -18.45 -9.94 3.90
C ASP A 5 -17.49 -9.21 4.84
N ALA A 6 -16.97 -9.90 5.86
CA ALA A 6 -16.02 -9.31 6.81
C ALA A 6 -14.59 -9.21 6.25
N ASP A 7 -14.15 -10.23 5.51
CA ASP A 7 -12.86 -10.21 4.81
C ASP A 7 -12.86 -9.11 3.74
N ASP A 8 -14.00 -8.87 3.07
CA ASP A 8 -14.15 -7.78 2.12
C ASP A 8 -14.03 -6.40 2.81
N VAL A 9 -14.67 -6.20 3.98
CA VAL A 9 -14.55 -4.94 4.72
C VAL A 9 -13.13 -4.67 5.21
N TYR A 10 -12.43 -5.69 5.73
CA TYR A 10 -11.03 -5.52 6.16
C TYR A 10 -10.14 -5.10 4.98
N GLU A 11 -10.26 -5.77 3.84
CA GLU A 11 -9.47 -5.46 2.65
C GLU A 11 -9.84 -4.09 2.04
N ILE A 12 -11.12 -3.71 2.06
CA ILE A 12 -11.57 -2.38 1.65
C ILE A 12 -10.92 -1.30 2.52
N VAL A 13 -11.04 -1.42 3.84
CA VAL A 13 -10.48 -0.43 4.77
C VAL A 13 -8.97 -0.36 4.64
N LEU A 14 -8.30 -1.52 4.56
CA LEU A 14 -6.84 -1.58 4.41
C LEU A 14 -6.40 -0.86 3.12
N ARG A 15 -7.07 -1.13 1.99
CA ARG A 15 -6.77 -0.47 0.70
C ARG A 15 -6.97 1.04 0.77
N GLU A 16 -8.09 1.50 1.30
CA GLU A 16 -8.41 2.93 1.41
C GLU A 16 -7.40 3.69 2.29
N MET A 17 -6.79 3.02 3.27
CA MET A 17 -5.74 3.60 4.10
C MET A 17 -4.34 3.51 3.46
N GLU A 18 -4.01 2.38 2.82
CA GLU A 18 -2.69 2.15 2.26
C GLU A 18 -2.39 3.04 1.03
N ILE A 19 -3.38 3.31 0.17
CA ILE A 19 -3.19 4.16 -1.02
C ILE A 19 -2.69 5.57 -0.67
N PRO A 20 -3.39 6.37 0.18
CA PRO A 20 -2.93 7.71 0.52
C PRO A 20 -1.60 7.69 1.28
N LEU A 21 -1.38 6.68 2.14
CA LEU A 21 -0.10 6.50 2.83
C LEU A 21 1.06 6.31 1.84
N PHE A 22 0.90 5.41 0.87
CA PHE A 22 1.95 5.15 -0.11
C PHE A 22 2.19 6.33 -1.05
N VAL A 23 1.14 7.03 -1.48
CA VAL A 23 1.27 8.26 -2.28
C VAL A 23 2.06 9.31 -1.53
N GLU A 24 1.72 9.57 -0.27
CA GLU A 24 2.39 10.59 0.54
C GLU A 24 3.87 10.25 0.78
N VAL A 25 4.16 9.00 1.15
CA VAL A 25 5.55 8.57 1.37
C VAL A 25 6.36 8.58 0.08
N LEU A 26 5.77 8.17 -1.06
CA LEU A 26 6.44 8.26 -2.35
C LEU A 26 6.75 9.71 -2.73
N ASN A 27 5.80 10.63 -2.54
CA ASN A 27 6.01 12.06 -2.77
C ASN A 27 7.14 12.59 -1.88
N HIS A 28 7.09 12.28 -0.59
CA HIS A 28 8.14 12.64 0.37
C HIS A 28 9.51 12.04 0.01
N CYS A 29 9.53 10.90 -0.69
CA CYS A 29 10.73 10.23 -1.16
C CYS A 29 11.08 10.53 -2.62
N GLU A 30 10.43 11.50 -3.26
CA GLU A 30 10.64 11.88 -4.67
C GLU A 30 10.52 10.68 -5.62
N GLY A 31 9.58 9.77 -5.35
CA GLY A 31 9.34 8.54 -6.11
C GLY A 31 10.34 7.40 -5.85
N ASN A 32 11.34 7.60 -4.98
CA ASN A 32 12.33 6.57 -4.67
C ASN A 32 11.72 5.46 -3.79
N GLN A 33 11.32 4.35 -4.43
CA GLN A 33 10.71 3.21 -3.74
C GLN A 33 11.61 2.56 -2.67
N SER A 34 12.94 2.60 -2.82
CA SER A 34 13.84 2.04 -1.80
C SER A 34 13.82 2.87 -0.52
N ARG A 35 13.83 4.20 -0.66
CA ARG A 35 13.72 5.14 0.47
C ARG A 35 12.33 5.09 1.11
N ALA A 36 11.28 5.03 0.29
CA ALA A 36 9.90 4.89 0.75
C ALA A 36 9.69 3.59 1.55
N ALA A 37 10.20 2.46 1.06
CA ALA A 37 10.09 1.17 1.75
C ALA A 37 10.82 1.19 3.10
N ALA A 38 12.01 1.81 3.15
CA ALA A 38 12.75 1.99 4.40
C ALA A 38 11.98 2.87 5.40
N MET A 39 11.36 3.97 4.94
CA MET A 39 10.54 4.85 5.78
C MET A 39 9.28 4.15 6.33
N LEU A 40 8.62 3.34 5.51
CA LEU A 40 7.44 2.55 5.89
C LEU A 40 7.78 1.34 6.76
N GLY A 41 9.08 0.99 6.92
CA GLY A 41 9.50 -0.18 7.67
C GLY A 41 9.13 -1.51 7.00
N ILE A 42 8.98 -1.53 5.67
CA ILE A 42 8.62 -2.73 4.91
C ILE A 42 9.68 -3.10 3.89
N HIS A 43 9.68 -4.36 3.45
CA HIS A 43 10.53 -4.77 2.33
C HIS A 43 10.13 -4.04 1.04
N ARG A 44 11.12 -3.60 0.26
CA ARG A 44 10.89 -2.97 -1.06
C ARG A 44 10.05 -3.84 -1.99
N ALA A 45 10.22 -5.16 -1.95
CA ALA A 45 9.43 -6.10 -2.75
C ALA A 45 7.93 -6.05 -2.38
N THR A 46 7.61 -5.89 -1.10
CA THR A 46 6.24 -5.72 -0.58
C THR A 46 5.65 -4.40 -1.07
N LEU A 47 6.37 -3.28 -0.91
CA LEU A 47 5.92 -1.98 -1.40
C LEU A 47 5.63 -2.04 -2.90
N ARG A 48 6.57 -2.56 -3.70
CA ARG A 48 6.38 -2.69 -5.16
C ARG A 48 5.16 -3.52 -5.53
N LYS A 49 4.89 -4.63 -4.81
CA LYS A 49 3.70 -5.46 -5.06
C LYS A 49 2.42 -4.67 -4.81
N LYS A 50 2.34 -3.97 -3.67
CA LYS A 50 1.18 -3.14 -3.31
C LYS A 50 0.96 -1.97 -4.27
N LEU A 51 2.02 -1.27 -4.67
CA LEU A 51 1.91 -0.17 -5.65
C LEU A 51 1.34 -0.65 -6.98
N LYS A 52 1.78 -1.82 -7.46
CA LYS A 52 1.23 -2.45 -8.68
C LYS A 52 -0.23 -2.86 -8.50
N GLU A 53 -0.58 -3.43 -7.36
CA GLU A 53 -1.95 -3.83 -7.03
C GLU A 53 -2.91 -2.62 -7.04
N TYR A 54 -2.42 -1.46 -6.61
CA TYR A 54 -3.20 -0.21 -6.58
C TYR A 54 -3.06 0.66 -7.83
N GLY A 55 -2.33 0.21 -8.86
CA GLY A 55 -2.16 0.95 -10.11
C GLY A 55 -1.35 2.24 -9.98
N LEU A 56 -0.49 2.34 -8.97
CA LEU A 56 0.37 3.50 -8.71
C LEU A 56 1.71 3.46 -9.45
N THR A 57 2.08 2.30 -10.01
CA THR A 57 3.31 2.07 -10.79
C THR A 57 3.15 0.94 -11.79
#